data_AF-A0A077KT18-F1
#
_entry.id   AF-A0A077KT18-F1
#
_cell.length_a   1.000
_cell.length_b   1.000
_cell.length_c   1.000
_cell.angle_alpha   90.00
_cell.angle_beta   90.00
_cell.angle_gamma   90.00
#
_symmetry.space_group_name_H-M   'P 1'
#
loop_
_entity.id
_entity.type
_entity.pdbx_description
1 polymer ?
#
loop_
_entity_poly.entity_id
_entity_poly.type
_entity_poly.pdbx_seq_one_letter_code
_entity_poly.pdbx_strand_id
1 'polypeptide(L)' 'MWDDRFEEVLRRFLPYLAESQEVRGSIRLRDVGLDSIAMVELLSVLEKEYDVRLDDEALRPETFETPATLWSALAAARA' A
#
# COMPACT_ATOMS: atom_id res chain seq x y z
N MET A 1 -8.69 -9.07 -5.10
CA MET A 1 -8.60 -9.45 -3.68
C MET A 1 -7.11 -9.49 -3.36
N TRP A 2 -6.64 -8.76 -2.35
CA TRP A 2 -5.25 -8.83 -1.88
C TRP A 2 -5.08 -9.95 -0.86
N ASP A 3 -3.84 -10.26 -0.50
CA ASP A 3 -3.52 -11.26 0.51
C ASP A 3 -3.31 -10.64 1.91
N ASP A 4 -3.25 -11.50 2.93
CA ASP A 4 -3.12 -11.08 4.33
C ASP A 4 -1.81 -10.33 4.60
N ARG A 5 -0.72 -10.71 3.92
CA ARG A 5 0.60 -10.07 4.08
C ARG A 5 0.55 -8.61 3.64
N PHE A 6 -0.14 -8.30 2.54
CA PHE A 6 -0.32 -6.93 2.08
C PHE A 6 -1.02 -6.08 3.13
N GLU A 7 -2.12 -6.60 3.69
CA GLU A 7 -2.88 -5.88 4.70
C GLU A 7 -2.08 -5.67 5.99
N GLU A 8 -1.36 -6.70 6.45
CA GLU A 8 -0.48 -6.59 7.63
C GLU A 8 0.61 -5.54 7.46
N VAL A 9 1.25 -5.48 6.29
CA VAL A 9 2.25 -4.45 5.98
C VAL A 9 1.58 -3.08 5.97
N LEU A 10 0.48 -2.93 5.23
CA LEU A 10 -0.21 -1.66 5.07
C LEU A 10 -0.65 -1.08 6.42
N ARG A 11 -1.23 -1.89 7.32
CA ARG A 11 -1.67 -1.45 8.65
C ARG A 11 -0.55 -0.82 9.49
N ARG A 12 0.71 -1.25 9.33
CA ARG A 12 1.86 -0.67 10.06
C ARG A 12 2.12 0.79 9.68
N PHE A 13 1.67 1.20 8.49
CA PHE A 13 1.83 2.56 7.96
C PHE A 13 0.54 3.40 8.06
N LEU A 14 -0.52 2.87 8.69
CA LEU A 14 -1.81 3.54 8.83
C LEU A 14 -2.13 3.83 10.31
N PRO A 15 -1.45 4.80 10.95
CA PRO A 15 -1.57 5.04 12.39
C PRO A 15 -2.97 5.50 12.82
N TYR A 16 -3.79 5.99 11.89
CA TYR A 16 -5.15 6.46 12.19
C TYR A 16 -6.22 5.41 11.87
N LEU A 17 -5.83 4.25 11.35
CA LEU A 17 -6.73 3.13 11.15
C LEU A 17 -6.82 2.31 12.44
N ALA A 18 -8.02 2.16 13.00
CA ALA A 18 -8.21 1.30 14.18
C ALA A 18 -7.90 -0.16 13.85
N GLU A 19 -7.35 -0.90 14.82
CA GLU A 19 -7.02 -2.33 14.66
C GLU A 19 -8.24 -3.18 14.26
N SER A 20 -9.41 -2.86 14.82
CA SER A 20 -10.68 -3.54 14.51
C SER A 20 -11.33 -3.07 13.21
N GLN A 21 -10.83 -1.99 12.59
CA GLN A 21 -11.39 -1.45 11.35
C GLN A 21 -10.87 -2.23 10.15
N GLU A 22 -11.77 -2.62 9.27
CA GLU A 22 -11.47 -3.27 8.00
C GLU A 22 -10.75 -2.30 7.03
N VAL A 23 -9.70 -2.78 6.37
CA VAL A 23 -9.04 -2.06 5.27
C VAL A 23 -9.91 -2.18 4.02
N ARG A 24 -10.81 -1.22 3.79
CA ARG A 24 -11.60 -1.21 2.55
C ARG A 24 -10.77 -0.69 1.39
N GLY A 25 -10.95 -1.31 0.23
CA GLY A 25 -10.18 -0.98 -0.97
C GLY A 25 -10.36 0.44 -1.49
N SER A 26 -11.40 1.15 -1.04
CA SER A 26 -11.70 2.54 -1.40
C SER A 26 -11.30 3.57 -0.34
N ILE A 27 -10.71 3.15 0.79
CA ILE A 27 -10.23 4.10 1.82
C ILE A 27 -9.09 4.91 1.22
N ARG A 28 -9.10 6.23 1.45
CA ARG A 28 -7.98 7.08 1.08
C ARG A 28 -6.84 6.89 2.09
N LEU A 29 -5.70 6.38 1.64
CA LEU A 29 -4.58 6.06 2.54
C LEU A 29 -4.07 7.29 3.30
N ARG A 30 -4.10 8.46 2.65
CA ARG A 30 -3.77 9.76 3.27
C ARG A 30 -4.69 10.14 4.43
N ASP A 31 -5.98 9.80 4.36
CA ASP A 31 -6.93 10.10 5.44
C ASP A 31 -6.67 9.24 6.68
N VAL A 32 -6.00 8.10 6.51
CA VAL A 32 -5.66 7.15 7.58
C VAL A 32 -4.17 7.21 7.99
N GLY A 33 -3.47 8.27 7.59
CA GLY A 33 -2.15 8.63 8.11
C GLY A 33 -0.96 8.25 7.24
N LEU A 34 -1.18 7.78 6.01
CA LEU A 34 -0.09 7.57 5.07
C LEU A 34 0.42 8.92 4.53
N ASP A 35 1.58 9.35 5.01
CA ASP A 35 2.27 10.55 4.52
C ASP A 35 3.35 10.23 3.47
N SER A 36 3.97 11.28 2.90
CA SER A 36 4.96 11.12 1.82
C SER A 36 6.21 10.33 2.22
N ILE A 37 6.61 10.34 3.50
CA ILE A 37 7.78 9.60 3.98
C ILE A 37 7.39 8.13 4.16
N ALA A 38 6.26 7.90 4.82
CA ALA A 38 5.68 6.58 5.01
C ALA A 38 5.38 5.88 3.67
N MET A 39 5.03 6.63 2.62
CA MET A 39 4.86 6.09 1.25
C MET A 39 6.14 5.45 0.70
N VAL A 40 7.30 6.11 0.85
CA VAL A 40 8.58 5.61 0.34
C VAL A 40 9.04 4.39 1.15
N GLU A 41 8.83 4.40 2.46
CA GLU A 41 9.12 3.26 3.33
C GLU A 41 8.20 2.07 3.03
N LEU A 42 6.89 2.30 2.89
CA LEU A 42 5.90 1.30 2.51
C LEU A 42 6.29 0.62 1.20
N LEU A 43 6.66 1.42 0.19
CA LEU A 43 7.13 0.90 -1.09
C LEU A 43 8.32 -0.05 -0.91
N SER A 44 9.34 0.40 -0.19
CA SER A 44 10.56 -0.39 0.03
C SER A 44 10.26 -1.72 0.75
N VAL A 45 9.31 -1.71 1.70
CA VAL A 45 8.86 -2.92 2.39
C VAL A 45 8.08 -3.84 1.45
N LEU A 46 7.17 -3.31 0.63
CA LEU A 46 6.41 -4.11 -0.33
C LEU A 46 7.31 -4.75 -1.38
N GLU A 47 8.22 -4.01 -1.99
CA GLU A 47 9.19 -4.56 -2.95
C GLU A 47 9.98 -5.71 -2.36
N LYS A 48 10.43 -5.56 -1.12
CA LYS A 48 11.17 -6.60 -0.39
C LYS A 48 10.29 -7.82 -0.04
N GLU A 49 9.08 -7.60 0.47
CA GLU A 49 8.19 -8.69 0.91
C GLU A 49 7.65 -9.52 -0.27
N TYR A 50 7.53 -8.90 -1.45
CA TYR A 50 6.99 -9.54 -2.65
C TYR A 50 8.06 -9.91 -3.69
N ASP A 51 9.34 -9.59 -3.43
CA ASP A 51 10.48 -9.79 -4.33
C ASP A 51 10.23 -9.18 -5.73
N VAL A 52 9.77 -7.93 -5.75
CA VAL A 52 9.49 -7.17 -6.98
C VAL A 52 10.16 -5.81 -6.97
N ARG A 53 10.20 -5.18 -8.14
CA ARG A 53 10.52 -3.76 -8.28
C ARG A 53 9.34 -3.04 -8.91
N LEU A 54 8.99 -1.90 -8.34
CA LEU A 54 7.94 -1.01 -8.81
C LEU A 54 8.60 0.11 -9.61
N ASP A 55 8.27 0.19 -10.89
CA ASP A 55 8.83 1.21 -11.78
C ASP A 55 8.30 2.62 -11.45
N ASP A 56 8.90 3.64 -12.05
CA ASP A 56 8.50 5.06 -11.86
C ASP A 56 7.00 5.31 -12.13
N GLU A 57 6.37 4.49 -12.97
CA GLU A 57 4.94 4.55 -13.25
C GLU A 57 4.07 4.10 -12.06
N ALA A 58 4.58 3.22 -11.20
CA ALA A 58 3.94 2.81 -9.96
C ALA A 58 4.17 3.82 -8.83
N LEU A 59 5.20 4.66 -8.92
CA LEU A 59 5.53 5.70 -7.93
C LEU A 59 4.64 6.95 -7.98
N ARG A 60 3.51 6.88 -8.69
CA ARG A 60 2.59 8.00 -8.86
C ARG A 60 1.69 8.18 -7.62
N PRO A 61 1.33 9.42 -7.23
CA PRO A 61 0.41 9.67 -6.11
C PRO A 61 -0.91 8.89 -6.19
N GLU A 62 -1.39 8.62 -7.39
CA GLU A 62 -2.61 7.86 -7.67
C GLU A 62 -2.50 6.40 -7.23
N THR A 63 -1.30 5.79 -7.31
CA THR A 63 -1.07 4.41 -6.83
C THR A 63 -1.33 4.32 -5.33
N PHE A 64 -0.91 5.34 -4.58
CA PHE A 64 -1.05 5.42 -3.13
C PHE A 64 -2.35 6.08 -2.68
N GLU A 65 -3.31 6.28 -3.60
CA GLU A 65 -4.60 6.87 -3.22
C GLU A 65 -5.38 5.90 -2.33
N THR A 66 -5.42 4.61 -2.70
CA THR A 66 -6.22 3.59 -1.99
C THR A 66 -5.48 2.25 -1.88
N PRO A 67 -5.89 1.34 -0.97
CA PRO A 67 -5.35 -0.01 -0.93
C PRO A 67 -5.54 -0.78 -2.25
N ALA A 68 -6.67 -0.56 -2.94
CA ALA A 68 -6.96 -1.28 -4.19
C ALA A 68 -6.02 -0.85 -5.33
N THR A 69 -5.74 0.45 -5.46
CA THR A 69 -4.81 0.97 -6.48
C THR A 69 -3.39 0.49 -6.20
N LEU A 70 -2.96 0.50 -4.93
CA LEU A 70 -1.63 0.06 -4.53
C LEU A 70 -1.44 -1.44 -4.79
N TRP A 71 -2.41 -2.26 -4.40
CA TRP A 71 -2.38 -3.70 -4.69
C TRP A 71 -2.35 -3.99 -6.19
N SER A 72 -3.09 -3.22 -6.99
CA SER A 72 -3.12 -3.42 -8.45
C SER A 72 -1.75 -3.17 -9.09
N ALA A 73 -1.03 -2.13 -8.65
CA ALA A 73 0.33 -1.86 -9.11
C ALA A 73 1.30 -2.97 -8.68
N LEU A 74 1.20 -3.43 -7.42
CA LEU A 74 2.02 -4.52 -6.91
C LEU A 74 1.77 -5.84 -7.65
N ALA A 75 0.50 -6.17 -7.92
CA ALA A 75 0.14 -7.37 -8.65
C ALA A 75 0.62 -7.33 -10.11
N ALA A 76 0.61 -6.15 -10.74
CA ALA A 76 1.14 -5.97 -12.09
C ALA A 76 2.66 -6.18 -12.16
N ALA A 77 3.41 -5.73 -11.15
CA ALA A 77 4.86 -5.92 -11.08
C ALA A 77 5.30 -7.37 -10.82
N ARG A 78 4.38 -8.23 -10.37
CA ARG A 78 4.61 -9.67 -10.10
C ARG A 78 4.36 -10.57 -11.32
N ALA A 79 3.76 -10.03 -12.39
CA ALA A 79 3.33 -10.78 -13.58
C ALA A 79 4.47 -10.93 -14.58
#